data_AF-A0A0Q6D3U9-F1
#
_entry.id   AF-A0A0Q6D3U9-F1
#
_cell.length_a   1.000
_cell.length_b   1.000
_cell.length_c   1.000
_cell.angle_alpha   90.00
_cell.angle_beta   90.00
_cell.angle_gamma   90.00
#
_symmetry.space_group_name_H-M   'P 1'
#
loop_
_entity.id
_entity.type
_entity.pdbx_description
1 polymer ?
#
loop_
_entity_poly.entity_id
_entity_poly.type
_entity_poly.pdbx_seq_one_letter_code
_entity_poly.pdbx_strand_id
1 'polypeptide(L)'
;MDAMTEIRLTFFEECDEQLVELDRGLAHLAAGTGEDTIGIVYRAVHSIKGGSASFDLHELSRFAKMFEGVLGKIRAERLAPTEETHALLARARAVLGHLVEVARSRDAVFFELRDLVPGAEGETPMPEAAAADEEPAGGEVLDLSEFGFTPVSVDFSDVDLGPRDYKIVFRPRAELYANANESARLIREVLSLGEGFVALDTSEVPLLSALDPEGACLTWTITLSSTRDESSIREIFDFAEFDCDLEITCLDAEAPSDNGDPMAGLDPDVAALFARLQASA
;
A
#
# COMPACT_ATOMS: atom_id res chain seq x y z
N MET A 1 -6.33 -14.61 33.33
CA MET A 1 -5.61 -14.41 32.06
C MET A 1 -6.53 -13.59 31.18
N ASP A 2 -6.02 -12.52 30.59
CA ASP A 2 -6.82 -11.61 29.75
C ASP A 2 -7.18 -12.29 28.42
N ALA A 3 -8.41 -12.09 27.93
CA ALA A 3 -8.93 -12.75 26.72
C ALA A 3 -8.09 -12.44 25.47
N MET A 4 -7.51 -11.24 25.40
CA MET A 4 -6.60 -10.86 24.32
C MET A 4 -5.27 -11.64 24.37
N THR A 5 -4.79 -11.97 25.56
CA THR A 5 -3.57 -12.79 25.73
C THR A 5 -3.79 -14.21 25.21
N GLU A 6 -4.97 -14.79 25.45
CA GLU A 6 -5.32 -16.13 24.97
C GLU A 6 -5.40 -16.19 23.44
N ILE A 7 -6.11 -15.23 22.82
CA ILE A 7 -6.19 -15.12 21.36
C ILE A 7 -4.79 -14.96 20.72
N ARG A 8 -3.92 -14.18 21.36
CA ARG A 8 -2.56 -13.94 20.87
C ARG A 8 -1.66 -15.17 21.00
N LEU A 9 -1.86 -16.02 22.02
CA LEU A 9 -1.19 -17.31 22.12
C LEU A 9 -1.64 -18.26 21.02
N THR A 10 -2.95 -18.34 20.75
CA THR A 10 -3.49 -19.15 19.64
C THR A 10 -2.91 -18.72 18.29
N PHE A 11 -2.75 -17.43 18.04
CA PHE A 11 -2.07 -16.95 16.83
C PHE A 11 -0.64 -17.50 16.66
N PHE A 12 0.13 -17.58 17.76
CA PHE A 12 1.48 -18.12 17.68
C PHE A 12 1.50 -19.64 17.46
N GLU A 13 0.49 -20.36 17.94
CA GLU A 13 0.29 -21.79 17.63
C GLU A 13 -0.04 -21.97 16.14
N GLU A 14 -0.95 -21.15 15.60
CA GLU A 14 -1.26 -21.14 14.17
C GLU A 14 -0.03 -20.82 13.32
N CYS A 15 0.82 -19.88 13.75
CA CYS A 15 2.09 -19.58 13.07
C CYS A 15 3.00 -20.81 13.00
N ASP A 16 3.10 -21.60 14.08
CA ASP A 16 3.91 -22.82 14.08
C ASP A 16 3.37 -23.85 13.09
N GLU A 17 2.05 -24.02 13.01
CA GLU A 17 1.41 -24.89 12.02
C GLU A 17 1.69 -24.42 10.59
N GLN A 18 1.53 -23.12 10.31
CA GLN A 18 1.83 -22.54 9.00
C GLN A 18 3.32 -22.68 8.64
N LEU A 19 4.24 -22.53 9.60
CA LEU A 19 5.68 -22.70 9.38
C LEU A 19 6.04 -24.15 9.05
N VAL A 20 5.30 -25.14 9.58
CA VAL A 20 5.47 -26.56 9.25
C VAL A 20 4.94 -26.85 7.85
N GLU A 21 3.77 -26.33 7.49
CA GLU A 21 3.21 -26.47 6.13
C GLU A 21 4.11 -25.80 5.09
N LEU A 22 4.64 -24.62 5.42
CA LEU A 22 5.60 -23.91 4.59
C LEU A 22 6.86 -24.76 4.33
N ASP A 23 7.40 -25.43 5.35
CA ASP A 23 8.55 -26.32 5.21
C ASP A 23 8.27 -27.49 4.29
N ARG A 24 7.12 -28.15 4.48
CA ARG A 24 6.69 -29.26 3.64
C ARG A 24 6.58 -28.78 2.20
N GLY A 25 5.91 -27.66 1.96
CA GLY A 25 5.75 -27.10 0.62
C GLY A 25 7.09 -26.71 -0.03
N LEU A 26 8.00 -26.05 0.69
CA LEU A 26 9.32 -25.69 0.13
C LEU A 26 10.17 -26.92 -0.22
N ALA A 27 10.09 -27.98 0.59
CA ALA A 27 10.79 -29.24 0.29
C ALA A 27 10.25 -29.92 -0.99
N HIS A 28 8.92 -29.95 -1.16
CA HIS A 28 8.28 -30.47 -2.37
C HIS A 28 8.63 -29.64 -3.61
N LEU A 29 8.65 -28.31 -3.45
CA LEU A 29 9.02 -27.38 -4.51
C LEU A 29 10.47 -27.59 -4.96
N ALA A 30 11.40 -27.80 -4.02
CA ALA A 30 12.80 -28.10 -4.32
C ALA A 30 13.01 -29.48 -4.98
N ALA A 31 12.16 -30.46 -4.64
CA ALA A 31 12.18 -31.78 -5.26
C ALA A 31 11.53 -31.82 -6.66
N GLY A 32 10.85 -30.74 -7.07
CA GLY A 32 10.07 -30.69 -8.31
C GLY A 32 8.87 -31.63 -8.28
N THR A 33 8.36 -31.96 -7.09
CA THR A 33 7.27 -32.91 -6.89
C THR A 33 6.03 -32.20 -6.36
N GLY A 34 4.85 -32.50 -6.90
CA GLY A 34 3.56 -32.04 -6.38
C GLY A 34 2.92 -30.93 -7.22
N GLU A 35 1.71 -31.20 -7.70
CA GLU A 35 0.83 -30.20 -8.31
C GLU A 35 0.43 -29.17 -7.23
N ASP A 36 0.48 -27.87 -7.57
CA ASP A 36 0.07 -26.75 -6.70
C ASP A 36 0.85 -26.54 -5.37
N THR A 37 2.08 -27.04 -5.29
CA THR A 37 2.94 -26.83 -4.10
C THR A 37 3.19 -25.34 -3.79
N ILE A 38 3.30 -24.51 -4.84
CA ILE A 38 3.49 -23.06 -4.69
C ILE A 38 2.27 -22.38 -4.04
N GLY A 39 1.05 -22.86 -4.32
CA GLY A 39 -0.18 -22.34 -3.72
C GLY A 39 -0.28 -22.64 -2.23
N ILE A 40 0.21 -23.81 -1.78
CA ILE A 40 0.28 -24.17 -0.36
C ILE A 40 1.24 -23.23 0.38
N VAL A 41 2.46 -23.08 -0.14
CA VAL A 41 3.51 -22.21 0.43
C VAL A 41 3.02 -20.75 0.50
N TYR A 42 2.36 -20.27 -0.56
CA TYR A 42 1.78 -18.93 -0.62
C TYR A 42 0.72 -18.71 0.47
N ARG A 43 -0.23 -19.65 0.60
CA ARG A 43 -1.31 -19.55 1.61
C ARG A 43 -0.76 -19.57 3.04
N ALA A 44 0.26 -20.37 3.31
CA ALA A 44 0.89 -20.40 4.63
C ALA A 44 1.49 -19.04 5.02
N VAL A 45 2.24 -18.41 4.10
CA VAL A 45 2.80 -17.07 4.33
C VAL A 45 1.70 -16.00 4.41
N HIS A 46 0.67 -16.10 3.58
CA HIS A 46 -0.47 -15.18 3.59
C HIS A 46 -1.24 -15.22 4.93
N SER A 47 -1.42 -16.41 5.50
CA SER A 47 -2.06 -16.59 6.80
C SER A 47 -1.24 -15.96 7.94
N ILE A 48 0.07 -16.18 7.97
CA ILE A 48 0.97 -15.53 8.94
C ILE A 48 0.93 -14.00 8.80
N LYS A 49 0.95 -13.48 7.56
CA LYS A 49 0.80 -12.03 7.30
C LYS A 49 -0.50 -11.50 7.90
N GLY A 50 -1.63 -12.13 7.57
CA GLY A 50 -2.96 -11.72 8.04
C GLY A 50 -3.03 -11.63 9.55
N GLY A 51 -2.66 -12.71 10.25
CA GLY A 51 -2.66 -12.70 11.72
C GLY A 51 -1.68 -11.68 12.30
N SER A 52 -0.46 -11.57 11.75
CA SER A 52 0.54 -10.62 12.26
C SER A 52 0.12 -9.15 12.11
N ALA A 53 -0.65 -8.81 11.07
CA ALA A 53 -1.23 -7.48 10.90
C ALA A 53 -2.30 -7.18 11.95
N SER A 54 -3.14 -8.16 12.29
CA SER A 54 -4.17 -8.01 13.33
C SER A 54 -3.63 -7.85 14.75
N PHE A 55 -2.34 -8.12 14.99
CA PHE A 55 -1.69 -8.03 16.30
C PHE A 55 -0.57 -6.97 16.36
N ASP A 56 -0.52 -6.06 15.39
CA ASP A 56 0.48 -4.99 15.28
C ASP A 56 1.93 -5.50 15.33
N LEU A 57 2.16 -6.67 14.74
CA LEU A 57 3.49 -7.24 14.57
C LEU A 57 4.09 -6.73 13.26
N HIS A 58 4.29 -5.40 13.15
CA HIS A 58 4.62 -4.73 11.89
C HIS A 58 5.85 -5.30 11.16
N GLU A 59 6.92 -5.65 11.88
CA GLU A 59 8.13 -6.23 11.28
C GLU A 59 7.83 -7.63 10.69
N LEU A 60 7.04 -8.46 11.38
CA LEU A 60 6.62 -9.77 10.90
C LEU A 60 5.69 -9.64 9.68
N SER A 61 4.71 -8.74 9.75
CA SER A 61 3.75 -8.48 8.66
C SER A 61 4.44 -7.96 7.41
N ARG A 62 5.34 -6.98 7.54
CA ARG A 62 6.13 -6.43 6.43
C ARG A 62 6.98 -7.50 5.76
N PHE A 63 7.68 -8.32 6.56
CA PHE A 63 8.50 -9.40 6.03
C PHE A 63 7.66 -10.45 5.31
N ALA A 64 6.54 -10.87 5.90
CA ALA A 64 5.62 -11.83 5.30
C ALA A 64 5.05 -11.32 3.96
N LYS A 65 4.68 -10.03 3.86
CA LYS A 65 4.24 -9.39 2.59
C LYS A 65 5.32 -9.45 1.51
N MET A 66 6.58 -9.14 1.84
CA MET A 66 7.69 -9.25 0.87
C MET A 66 7.91 -10.69 0.42
N PHE A 67 7.83 -11.65 1.35
CA PHE A 67 8.00 -13.07 1.05
C PHE A 67 6.86 -13.59 0.16
N GLU A 68 5.61 -13.21 0.47
CA GLU A 68 4.42 -13.47 -0.36
C GLU A 68 4.61 -12.92 -1.79
N GLY A 69 5.17 -11.71 -1.93
CA GLY A 69 5.45 -11.11 -3.23
C GLY A 69 6.46 -11.92 -4.08
N VAL A 70 7.49 -12.50 -3.45
CA VAL A 70 8.43 -13.39 -4.15
C VAL A 70 7.72 -14.68 -4.58
N LEU A 71 6.92 -15.29 -3.70
CA LEU A 71 6.14 -16.49 -4.01
C LEU A 71 5.12 -16.23 -5.13
N GLY A 72 4.48 -15.07 -5.14
CA GLY A 72 3.57 -14.63 -6.18
C GLY A 72 4.24 -14.52 -7.55
N LYS A 73 5.48 -14.03 -7.61
CA LYS A 73 6.26 -13.99 -8.87
C LYS A 73 6.59 -15.39 -9.41
N ILE A 74 6.88 -16.34 -8.52
CA ILE A 74 7.09 -17.75 -8.90
C ILE A 74 5.78 -18.37 -9.39
N ARG A 75 4.67 -18.13 -8.67
CA ARG A 75 3.34 -18.61 -9.05
C ARG A 75 2.88 -18.08 -10.40
N ALA A 76 3.19 -16.82 -10.71
CA ALA A 76 2.89 -16.19 -12.00
C ALA A 76 3.89 -16.54 -13.11
N GLU A 77 4.79 -17.50 -12.89
CA GLU A 77 5.85 -17.93 -13.82
C GLU A 77 6.82 -16.81 -14.24
N ARG A 78 6.85 -15.69 -13.51
CA ARG A 78 7.75 -14.54 -13.75
C ARG A 78 9.13 -14.73 -13.13
N LEU A 79 9.27 -15.70 -12.23
CA LEU A 79 10.55 -16.07 -11.61
C LEU A 79 10.70 -17.59 -11.68
N ALA A 80 11.76 -18.05 -12.34
CA ALA A 80 12.03 -19.48 -12.46
C ALA A 80 12.44 -20.09 -11.10
N PRO A 81 11.91 -21.26 -10.72
CA PRO A 81 12.33 -22.01 -9.54
C PRO A 81 13.69 -22.68 -9.83
N THR A 82 14.76 -21.89 -9.78
CA THR A 82 16.15 -22.37 -9.87
C THR A 82 16.67 -22.77 -8.49
N GLU A 83 17.83 -23.43 -8.44
CA GLU A 83 18.53 -23.74 -7.18
C GLU A 83 18.79 -22.48 -6.33
N GLU A 84 19.13 -21.36 -6.97
CA GLU A 84 19.30 -20.07 -6.30
C GLU A 84 18.00 -19.55 -5.70
N THR A 85 16.88 -19.68 -6.43
CA THR A 85 15.55 -19.32 -5.94
C THR A 85 15.17 -20.20 -4.75
N HIS A 86 15.36 -21.52 -4.81
CA HIS A 86 15.08 -22.41 -3.68
C HIS A 86 15.91 -22.05 -2.44
N ALA A 87 17.21 -21.76 -2.61
CA ALA A 87 18.08 -21.33 -1.52
C ALA A 87 17.62 -20.00 -0.92
N LEU A 88 17.12 -19.06 -1.74
CA LEU A 88 16.53 -17.81 -1.26
C LEU A 88 15.27 -18.06 -0.44
N LEU A 89 14.34 -18.89 -0.93
CA LEU A 89 13.10 -19.21 -0.21
C LEU A 89 13.37 -19.89 1.13
N ALA A 90 14.37 -20.78 1.20
CA ALA A 90 14.77 -21.42 2.46
C ALA A 90 15.33 -20.41 3.48
N ARG A 91 16.14 -19.44 3.04
CA ARG A 91 16.60 -18.35 3.91
C ARG A 91 15.45 -17.45 4.35
N ALA A 92 14.54 -17.12 3.44
CA ALA A 92 13.36 -16.30 3.75
C ALA A 92 12.45 -17.00 4.78
N ARG A 93 12.24 -18.32 4.64
CA ARG A 93 11.60 -19.14 5.68
C ARG A 93 12.31 -18.95 7.02
N ALA A 94 13.62 -19.20 7.09
CA ALA A 94 14.34 -19.14 8.36
C ALA A 94 14.18 -17.77 9.07
N VAL A 95 14.21 -16.68 8.30
CA VAL A 95 13.96 -15.33 8.82
C VAL A 95 12.51 -15.18 9.31
N LEU A 96 11.51 -15.67 8.57
CA LEU A 96 10.10 -15.65 9.01
C LEU A 96 9.92 -16.33 10.36
N GLY A 97 10.49 -17.53 10.53
CA GLY A 97 10.44 -18.26 11.80
C GLY A 97 11.13 -17.51 12.94
N HIS A 98 12.26 -16.85 12.66
CA HIS A 98 12.94 -16.02 13.67
C HIS A 98 12.09 -14.82 14.10
N LEU A 99 11.41 -14.15 13.16
CA LEU A 99 10.55 -13.01 13.48
C LEU A 99 9.32 -13.42 14.32
N VAL A 100 8.74 -14.59 14.06
CA VAL A 100 7.69 -15.18 14.90
C VAL A 100 8.20 -15.39 16.32
N GLU A 101 9.40 -15.98 16.48
CA GLU A 101 9.98 -16.24 17.79
C GLU A 101 10.35 -14.95 18.54
N VAL A 102 10.88 -13.95 17.85
CA VAL A 102 11.16 -12.62 18.44
C VAL A 102 9.87 -11.96 18.94
N ALA A 103 8.79 -12.03 18.16
CA ALA A 103 7.50 -11.50 18.57
C ALA A 103 6.96 -12.22 19.83
N ARG A 104 7.03 -13.56 19.85
CA ARG A 104 6.63 -14.40 20.98
C ARG A 104 7.45 -14.10 22.25
N SER A 105 8.78 -14.02 22.10
CA SER A 105 9.70 -13.72 23.20
C SER A 105 9.47 -12.32 23.78
N ARG A 106 9.20 -11.32 22.91
CA ARG A 106 8.88 -9.96 23.34
C ARG A 106 7.61 -9.94 24.20
N ASP A 107 6.59 -10.68 23.79
CA ASP A 107 5.33 -10.77 24.54
C ASP A 107 5.51 -11.48 25.88
N ALA A 108 6.28 -12.57 25.93
CA ALA A 108 6.61 -13.26 27.18
C ALA A 108 7.28 -12.31 28.18
N VAL A 109 8.29 -11.56 27.75
CA VAL A 109 8.98 -10.55 28.59
C VAL A 109 8.03 -9.45 29.03
N PHE A 110 7.16 -8.98 28.13
CA PHE A 110 6.14 -7.97 28.47
C PHE A 110 5.19 -8.46 29.57
N PHE A 111 4.69 -9.70 29.46
CA PHE A 111 3.82 -10.28 30.49
C PHE A 111 4.53 -10.47 31.83
N GLU A 112 5.79 -10.94 31.83
CA GLU A 112 6.61 -11.05 33.05
C GLU A 112 6.82 -9.70 33.72
N LEU A 113 7.11 -8.64 32.95
CA LEU A 113 7.30 -7.28 33.47
C LEU A 113 6.00 -6.70 34.05
N ARG A 114 4.87 -6.92 33.37
CA ARG A 114 3.55 -6.48 33.84
C ARG A 114 3.20 -7.12 35.19
N ASP A 115 3.47 -8.40 35.36
CA ASP A 115 3.15 -9.12 36.59
C ASP A 115 4.02 -8.64 37.79
N LEU A 116 5.22 -8.12 37.52
CA LEU A 116 6.11 -7.54 38.53
C LEU A 116 5.75 -6.11 38.94
N VAL A 117 5.01 -5.37 38.11
CA VAL A 117 4.59 -3.99 38.40
C VAL A 117 3.06 -3.86 38.22
N PRO A 118 2.26 -4.27 39.22
CA PRO A 118 0.80 -4.15 39.16
C PRO A 118 0.39 -2.68 39.03
N GLY A 119 -0.28 -2.33 37.93
CA GLY A 119 -0.68 -0.96 37.62
C GLY A 119 0.25 -0.20 36.66
N ALA A 120 1.32 -0.82 36.17
CA ALA A 120 1.97 -0.36 34.95
C ALA A 120 1.05 -0.71 33.77
N GLU A 121 0.16 0.21 33.43
CA GLU A 121 -0.50 0.24 32.13
C GLU A 121 0.56 0.61 31.07
N GLY A 122 1.49 -0.30 30.82
CA GLY A 122 2.11 -0.36 29.51
C GLY A 122 1.00 -0.79 28.56
N GLU A 123 0.77 -0.03 27.49
CA GLU A 123 -0.08 -0.44 26.40
C GLU A 123 0.28 -1.89 26.05
N THR A 124 -0.56 -2.84 26.48
CA THR A 124 -0.75 -4.06 25.70
C THR A 124 -0.95 -3.55 24.28
N PRO A 125 -0.21 -4.04 23.26
CA PRO A 125 -0.48 -3.65 21.89
C PRO A 125 -1.93 -4.04 21.63
N MET A 126 -2.82 -3.07 21.81
CA MET A 126 -4.20 -3.18 21.44
C MET A 126 -4.15 -3.24 19.92
N PRO A 127 -4.93 -4.11 19.30
CA PRO A 127 -5.13 -4.03 17.87
C PRO A 127 -5.75 -2.66 17.60
N GLU A 128 -4.94 -1.69 17.20
CA GLU A 128 -5.47 -0.51 16.55
C GLU A 128 -6.00 -1.04 15.24
N ALA A 129 -7.33 -0.99 15.06
CA ALA A 129 -8.02 -1.62 13.96
C ALA A 129 -7.42 -1.13 12.64
N ALA A 130 -6.48 -1.90 12.10
CA ALA A 130 -5.87 -1.67 10.82
C ALA A 130 -6.99 -1.75 9.79
N ALA A 131 -7.30 -0.61 9.20
CA ALA A 131 -8.12 -0.50 8.01
C ALA A 131 -7.64 -1.56 7.01
N ALA A 132 -8.59 -2.39 6.60
CA ALA A 132 -8.35 -3.44 5.63
C ALA A 132 -7.96 -2.80 4.29
N ASP A 133 -6.67 -2.87 3.96
CA ASP A 133 -6.18 -2.75 2.58
C ASP A 133 -6.69 -3.99 1.82
N GLU A 134 -7.89 -3.87 1.26
CA GLU A 134 -8.31 -4.70 0.13
C GLU A 134 -7.70 -4.12 -1.15
N GLU A 135 -6.65 -4.75 -1.70
CA GLU A 135 -6.36 -4.65 -3.13
C GLU A 135 -6.78 -5.95 -3.83
N PRO A 136 -7.46 -5.86 -4.99
CA PRO A 136 -7.97 -7.01 -5.71
C PRO A 136 -6.85 -7.65 -6.54
N ALA A 137 -6.56 -8.92 -6.28
CA ALA A 137 -5.83 -9.76 -7.23
C ALA A 137 -6.85 -10.49 -8.11
N GLY A 138 -6.93 -10.06 -9.38
CA GLY A 138 -7.78 -10.67 -10.38
C GLY A 138 -7.42 -12.12 -10.73
N GLY A 139 -8.45 -12.82 -11.20
CA GLY A 139 -8.33 -13.80 -12.27
C GLY A 139 -8.52 -15.26 -11.88
N GLU A 140 -9.77 -15.71 -11.84
CA GLU A 140 -10.14 -17.03 -12.38
C GLU A 140 -11.55 -16.98 -13.00
N VAL A 141 -11.66 -17.63 -14.15
CA VAL A 141 -12.77 -17.62 -15.11
C VAL A 141 -13.95 -18.42 -14.56
N LEU A 142 -15.12 -17.78 -14.45
CA LEU A 142 -16.40 -18.47 -14.23
C LEU A 142 -17.22 -18.48 -15.52
N ASP A 143 -17.72 -19.68 -15.82
CA ASP A 143 -18.56 -20.06 -16.96
C ASP A 143 -19.88 -19.26 -16.99
N LEU A 144 -20.19 -18.67 -18.16
CA LEU A 144 -21.19 -17.61 -18.35
C LEU A 144 -22.52 -18.09 -18.97
N SER A 145 -23.04 -19.26 -18.61
CA SER A 145 -24.22 -19.80 -19.30
C SER A 145 -25.59 -19.66 -18.61
N GLU A 146 -25.77 -18.91 -17.50
CA GLU A 146 -27.09 -18.99 -16.83
C GLU A 146 -27.72 -17.76 -16.13
N PHE A 147 -27.30 -16.50 -16.35
CA PHE A 147 -28.09 -15.38 -15.77
C PHE A 147 -28.25 -14.17 -16.70
N GLY A 148 -29.49 -13.68 -16.76
CA GLY A 148 -30.03 -12.74 -17.75
C GLY A 148 -29.43 -11.33 -17.72
N PHE A 149 -29.25 -10.78 -18.92
CA PHE A 149 -28.61 -9.50 -19.19
C PHE A 149 -29.51 -8.31 -18.81
N THR A 150 -29.04 -7.45 -17.89
CA THR A 150 -29.58 -6.10 -17.65
C THR A 150 -28.41 -5.12 -17.73
N PRO A 151 -28.41 -4.11 -18.62
CA PRO A 151 -27.25 -3.25 -18.80
C PRO A 151 -27.18 -2.20 -17.69
N VAL A 152 -26.10 -2.23 -16.92
CA VAL A 152 -25.69 -1.16 -15.99
C VAL A 152 -24.63 -0.32 -16.71
N SER A 153 -24.79 1.01 -16.65
CA SER A 153 -23.83 1.98 -17.17
C SER A 153 -22.52 1.92 -16.38
N VAL A 154 -21.40 1.71 -17.08
CA VAL A 154 -20.05 1.66 -16.53
C VAL A 154 -19.43 3.05 -16.60
N ASP A 155 -18.89 3.53 -15.48
CA ASP A 155 -18.08 4.74 -15.38
C ASP A 155 -16.64 4.43 -15.85
N PHE A 156 -16.06 5.31 -16.67
CA PHE A 156 -14.76 5.08 -17.34
C PHE A 156 -13.60 5.81 -16.64
N SER A 157 -13.62 5.93 -15.32
CA SER A 157 -12.51 6.54 -14.56
C SER A 157 -11.26 5.65 -14.51
N ASP A 158 -11.38 4.34 -14.74
CA ASP A 158 -10.28 3.38 -14.58
C ASP A 158 -9.64 2.98 -15.92
N VAL A 159 -9.23 3.97 -16.71
CA VAL A 159 -8.36 3.75 -17.86
C VAL A 159 -6.92 3.89 -17.40
N ASP A 160 -6.17 2.77 -17.37
CA ASP A 160 -4.73 2.74 -17.12
C ASP A 160 -4.01 3.59 -18.19
N LEU A 161 -3.61 4.80 -17.80
CA LEU A 161 -3.05 5.83 -18.68
C LEU A 161 -1.51 5.89 -18.61
N GLY A 162 -0.87 4.86 -18.07
CA GLY A 162 0.58 4.86 -17.86
C GLY A 162 1.01 5.80 -16.73
N PRO A 163 2.31 5.86 -16.43
CA PRO A 163 2.84 6.70 -15.35
C PRO A 163 2.58 8.18 -15.65
N ARG A 164 2.08 8.90 -14.65
CA ARG A 164 1.85 10.35 -14.68
C ARG A 164 2.79 11.06 -13.72
N ASP A 165 3.24 12.24 -14.13
CA ASP A 165 4.07 13.12 -13.33
C ASP A 165 3.21 14.13 -12.57
N TYR A 166 3.41 14.20 -11.26
CA TYR A 166 2.73 15.08 -10.33
C TYR A 166 3.73 16.03 -9.69
N LYS A 167 3.30 17.28 -9.52
CA LYS A 167 3.93 18.25 -8.63
C LYS A 167 3.03 18.48 -7.43
N ILE A 168 3.55 18.19 -6.24
CA ILE A 168 2.84 18.33 -4.98
C ILE A 168 3.57 19.41 -4.17
N VAL A 169 2.87 20.48 -3.81
CA VAL A 169 3.38 21.51 -2.91
C VAL A 169 2.65 21.36 -1.58
N PHE A 170 3.42 21.04 -0.54
CA PHE A 170 2.93 20.75 0.79
C PHE A 170 3.52 21.74 1.79
N ARG A 171 2.64 22.51 2.45
CA ARG A 171 2.97 23.49 3.49
C ARG A 171 2.28 23.09 4.79
N PRO A 172 2.99 22.42 5.71
CA PRO A 172 2.48 22.17 7.06
C PRO A 172 2.18 23.48 7.78
N ARG A 173 1.11 23.50 8.57
CA ARG A 173 0.88 24.54 9.58
C ARG A 173 1.29 24.04 10.96
N ALA A 174 1.35 24.92 11.95
CA ALA A 174 1.78 24.56 13.31
C ALA A 174 0.84 23.50 13.93
N GLU A 175 -0.45 23.58 13.60
CA GLU A 175 -1.50 22.67 14.03
C GLU A 175 -1.20 21.21 13.64
N LEU A 176 -0.55 20.99 12.49
CA LEU A 176 -0.16 19.65 12.02
C LEU A 176 0.72 18.96 13.07
N TYR A 177 1.74 19.67 13.56
CA TYR A 177 2.64 19.14 14.58
C TYR A 177 2.00 19.09 15.96
N ALA A 178 1.14 20.07 16.29
CA ALA A 178 0.39 20.08 17.55
C ALA A 178 -0.54 18.86 17.68
N ASN A 179 -1.09 18.39 16.55
CA ASN A 179 -1.91 17.19 16.45
C ASN A 179 -1.08 15.89 16.30
N ALA A 180 0.23 15.96 16.56
CA ALA A 180 1.20 14.86 16.49
C ALA A 180 1.39 14.24 15.09
N ASN A 181 1.05 14.97 14.03
CA ASN A 181 1.39 14.57 12.67
C ASN A 181 2.84 14.95 12.34
N GLU A 182 3.45 14.19 11.43
CA GLU A 182 4.85 14.34 11.06
C GLU A 182 5.00 14.50 9.55
N SER A 183 5.54 15.64 9.11
CA SER A 183 5.76 15.97 7.70
C SER A 183 6.60 14.90 6.99
N ALA A 184 7.64 14.38 7.65
CA ALA A 184 8.48 13.34 7.07
C ALA A 184 7.71 12.02 6.82
N ARG A 185 6.64 11.74 7.57
CA ARG A 185 5.81 10.54 7.37
C ARG A 185 4.94 10.70 6.13
N LEU A 186 4.22 11.82 6.02
CA LEU A 186 3.39 12.16 4.85
C LEU A 186 4.22 12.13 3.56
N ILE A 187 5.42 12.72 3.57
CA ILE A 187 6.32 12.74 2.41
C ILE A 187 6.75 11.32 2.03
N ARG A 188 7.06 10.45 2.99
CA ARG A 188 7.41 9.04 2.72
C ARG A 188 6.25 8.25 2.14
N GLU A 189 5.04 8.51 2.61
CA GLU A 189 3.83 7.87 2.08
C GLU A 189 3.60 8.31 0.63
N VAL A 190 3.77 9.60 0.30
CA VAL A 190 3.71 10.08 -1.09
C VAL A 190 4.76 9.41 -1.97
N LEU A 191 6.00 9.31 -1.51
CA LEU A 191 7.08 8.62 -2.24
C LEU A 191 6.89 7.10 -2.31
N SER A 192 5.95 6.52 -1.56
CA SER A 192 5.62 5.09 -1.68
C SER A 192 4.70 4.80 -2.87
N LEU A 193 4.05 5.83 -3.42
CA LEU A 193 3.16 5.71 -4.57
C LEU A 193 3.91 5.62 -5.92
N GLY A 194 5.19 5.98 -5.96
CA GLY A 194 5.97 6.02 -7.19
C GLY A 194 7.41 6.47 -7.01
N GLU A 195 8.09 6.85 -8.10
CA GLU A 195 9.46 7.37 -8.04
C GLU A 195 9.45 8.90 -8.06
N GLY A 196 10.22 9.53 -7.18
CA GLY A 196 10.18 10.98 -7.06
C GLY A 196 11.34 11.59 -6.29
N PHE A 197 11.38 12.92 -6.30
CA PHE A 197 12.35 13.70 -5.53
C PHE A 197 11.65 14.79 -4.72
N VAL A 198 12.26 15.15 -3.60
CA VAL A 198 11.74 16.16 -2.66
C VAL A 198 12.71 17.33 -2.62
N ALA A 199 12.19 18.53 -2.84
CA ALA A 199 12.89 19.78 -2.63
C ALA A 199 12.32 20.48 -1.39
N LEU A 200 13.21 20.98 -0.54
CA LEU A 200 12.86 21.77 0.64
C LEU A 200 13.08 23.26 0.35
N ASP A 201 12.05 24.06 0.59
CA ASP A 201 12.13 25.52 0.59
C ASP A 201 12.19 26.03 2.03
N THR A 202 13.28 26.76 2.33
CA THR A 202 13.57 27.36 3.63
C THR A 202 13.50 28.89 3.61
N SER A 203 12.92 29.49 2.57
CA SER A 203 12.87 30.94 2.38
C SER A 203 12.09 31.68 3.47
N GLU A 204 11.12 31.01 4.09
CA GLU A 204 10.29 31.54 5.19
C GLU A 204 10.87 31.24 6.58
N VAL A 205 12.01 30.55 6.68
CA VAL A 205 12.65 30.26 7.97
C VAL A 205 13.21 31.56 8.55
N PRO A 206 12.69 32.03 9.70
CA PRO A 206 13.18 33.26 10.31
C PRO A 206 14.56 33.07 10.94
N LEU A 207 15.22 34.19 11.27
CA LEU A 207 16.43 34.14 12.10
C LEU A 207 16.14 33.48 13.45
N LEU A 208 17.14 32.82 14.03
CA LEU A 208 17.00 32.08 15.30
C LEU A 208 16.38 32.90 16.44
N SER A 209 16.62 34.22 16.47
CA SER A 209 16.04 35.11 17.50
C SER A 209 14.53 35.34 17.37
N ALA A 210 13.95 35.08 16.20
CA ALA A 210 12.54 35.24 15.87
C ALA A 210 11.88 33.91 15.46
N LEU A 211 12.60 32.79 15.61
CA LEU A 211 12.10 31.45 15.34
C LEU A 211 11.13 31.04 16.44
N ASP A 212 9.90 30.71 16.04
CA ASP A 212 8.95 30.05 16.91
C ASP A 212 9.25 28.54 16.93
N PRO A 213 9.65 27.95 18.08
CA PRO A 213 9.94 26.52 18.17
C PRO A 213 8.72 25.63 17.93
N GLU A 214 7.50 26.15 18.06
CA GLU A 214 6.25 25.42 17.80
C GLU A 214 5.66 25.75 16.41
N GLY A 215 6.31 26.63 15.65
CA GLY A 215 5.86 27.07 14.33
C GLY A 215 6.25 26.12 13.19
N ALA A 216 5.51 26.23 12.09
CA ALA A 216 5.84 25.58 10.81
C ALA A 216 6.34 26.62 9.80
N CYS A 217 7.56 26.45 9.30
CA CYS A 217 8.19 27.41 8.37
C CYS A 217 8.85 26.74 7.15
N LEU A 218 8.64 25.43 6.99
CA LEU A 218 9.22 24.64 5.91
C LEU A 218 8.15 24.35 4.86
N THR A 219 8.47 24.57 3.60
CA THR A 219 7.63 24.19 2.47
C THR A 219 8.30 23.06 1.70
N TRP A 220 7.54 22.02 1.36
CA TRP A 220 8.02 20.87 0.61
C TRP A 220 7.44 20.90 -0.80
N THR A 221 8.29 20.70 -1.79
CA THR A 221 7.88 20.44 -3.17
C THR A 221 8.29 19.02 -3.54
N ILE A 222 7.33 18.17 -3.86
CA ILE A 222 7.55 16.79 -4.25
C ILE A 222 7.22 16.66 -5.73
N THR A 223 8.14 16.10 -6.51
CA THR A 223 7.88 15.69 -7.88
C THR A 223 7.81 14.17 -7.89
N LEU A 224 6.68 13.62 -8.33
CA LEU A 224 6.34 12.21 -8.22
C LEU A 224 5.89 11.69 -9.59
N SER A 225 6.54 10.65 -10.09
CA SER A 225 6.07 9.85 -11.22
C SER A 225 5.36 8.61 -10.69
N SER A 226 4.07 8.49 -10.95
CA SER A 226 3.19 7.47 -10.34
C SER A 226 2.19 6.92 -11.36
N THR A 227 1.92 5.62 -11.30
CA THR A 227 0.81 5.01 -12.05
C THR A 227 -0.54 5.17 -11.33
N ARG A 228 -0.52 5.68 -10.09
CA ARG A 228 -1.72 6.03 -9.32
C ARG A 228 -2.17 7.44 -9.65
N ASP A 229 -3.46 7.67 -9.50
CA ASP A 229 -4.12 8.92 -9.82
C ASP A 229 -3.97 9.98 -8.71
N GLU A 230 -4.53 11.19 -8.94
CA GLU A 230 -4.46 12.28 -7.95
C GLU A 230 -5.19 11.94 -6.64
N SER A 231 -6.30 11.18 -6.70
CA SER A 231 -7.06 10.87 -5.48
C SER A 231 -6.24 10.05 -4.49
N SER A 232 -5.50 9.06 -4.98
CA SER A 232 -4.55 8.27 -4.19
C SER A 232 -3.51 9.12 -3.46
N ILE A 233 -3.07 10.24 -4.08
CA ILE A 233 -2.13 11.18 -3.45
C ILE A 233 -2.84 12.02 -2.38
N ARG A 234 -4.08 12.44 -2.64
CA ARG A 234 -4.88 13.28 -1.74
C ARG A 234 -5.27 12.53 -0.46
N GLU A 235 -5.63 11.25 -0.57
CA GLU A 235 -5.99 10.38 0.56
C GLU A 235 -4.93 10.34 1.66
N ILE A 236 -3.64 10.43 1.30
CA ILE A 236 -2.52 10.48 2.25
C ILE A 236 -2.64 11.69 3.20
N PHE A 237 -3.28 12.77 2.76
CA PHE A 237 -3.41 14.01 3.52
C PHE A 237 -4.80 14.18 4.15
N ASP A 238 -5.76 13.27 3.96
CA ASP A 238 -7.14 13.43 4.42
C ASP A 238 -7.25 13.69 5.93
N PHE A 239 -6.41 13.04 6.73
CA PHE A 239 -6.38 13.24 8.19
C PHE A 239 -5.76 14.57 8.62
N ALA A 240 -5.06 15.25 7.72
CA ALA A 240 -4.33 16.50 7.96
C ALA A 240 -4.75 17.64 7.00
N GLU A 241 -5.87 17.48 6.27
CA GLU A 241 -6.31 18.43 5.23
C GLU A 241 -6.51 19.84 5.77
N PHE A 242 -6.99 19.97 7.02
CA PHE A 242 -7.21 21.26 7.67
C PHE A 242 -5.93 21.88 8.27
N ASP A 243 -4.90 21.05 8.46
CA ASP A 243 -3.66 21.39 9.15
C ASP A 243 -2.52 21.71 8.18
N CYS A 244 -2.77 21.70 6.87
CA CYS A 244 -1.78 22.04 5.85
C CYS A 244 -2.39 22.74 4.64
N ASP A 245 -1.55 23.43 3.88
CA ASP A 245 -1.89 23.86 2.52
C ASP A 245 -1.27 22.87 1.54
N LEU A 246 -2.14 22.18 0.79
CA LEU A 246 -1.77 21.15 -0.17
C LEU A 246 -2.23 21.55 -1.58
N GLU A 247 -1.28 21.65 -2.51
CA GLU A 247 -1.55 21.85 -3.93
C GLU A 247 -0.99 20.65 -4.71
N ILE A 248 -1.84 19.96 -5.47
CA ILE A 248 -1.43 18.88 -6.36
C ILE A 248 -1.68 19.32 -7.79
N THR A 249 -0.70 19.16 -8.67
CA THR A 249 -0.79 19.50 -10.09
C THR A 249 -0.27 18.34 -10.92
N CYS A 250 -1.11 17.79 -11.80
CA CYS A 250 -0.67 16.85 -12.84
C CYS A 250 0.10 17.61 -13.92
N LEU A 251 1.34 17.20 -14.19
CA LEU A 251 2.21 17.80 -15.20
C LEU A 251 1.94 17.26 -16.62
N ASP A 252 1.28 16.10 -16.73
CA ASP A 252 0.87 15.50 -18.01
C ASP A 252 -0.53 15.94 -18.47
N ALA A 253 -1.27 16.63 -17.61
CA ALA A 253 -2.48 17.32 -18.02
C ALA A 253 -2.06 18.50 -18.90
N GLU A 254 -2.05 18.25 -20.22
CA GLU A 254 -2.03 19.30 -21.23
C GLU A 254 -3.03 20.39 -20.79
N ALA A 255 -2.54 21.63 -20.76
CA ALA A 255 -3.24 22.80 -20.22
C ALA A 255 -4.72 22.81 -20.59
N PRO A 256 -5.62 23.34 -19.72
CA PRO A 256 -7.02 23.47 -20.07
C PRO A 256 -7.11 24.28 -21.36
N SER A 257 -7.42 23.59 -22.46
CA SER A 257 -7.81 24.21 -23.71
C SER A 257 -9.06 25.02 -23.38
N ASP A 258 -8.86 26.34 -23.44
CA ASP A 258 -9.86 27.38 -23.55
C ASP A 258 -11.16 26.84 -24.14
N ASN A 259 -12.28 27.16 -23.50
CA ASN A 259 -13.62 26.88 -24.01
C ASN A 259 -13.78 27.61 -25.35
N GLY A 260 -13.45 26.93 -26.44
CA GLY A 260 -13.40 27.46 -27.78
C GLY A 260 -13.83 26.42 -28.80
N ASP A 261 -15.15 26.30 -28.96
CA ASP A 261 -15.87 25.84 -30.16
C ASP A 261 -15.55 24.42 -30.69
N PRO A 262 -16.44 23.42 -30.55
CA PRO A 262 -16.22 22.03 -30.97
C PRO A 262 -16.15 21.80 -32.50
N MET A 263 -15.94 22.85 -33.29
CA MET A 263 -15.87 22.80 -34.76
C MET A 263 -14.51 23.22 -35.35
N ALA A 264 -13.52 23.59 -34.54
CA ALA A 264 -12.27 24.17 -35.05
C ALA A 264 -11.22 23.17 -35.59
N GLY A 265 -11.48 21.85 -35.53
CA GLY A 265 -10.48 20.82 -35.87
C GLY A 265 -10.86 19.85 -37.00
N LEU A 266 -12.03 19.98 -37.60
CA LEU A 266 -12.46 19.07 -38.68
C LEU A 266 -11.97 19.58 -40.03
N ASP A 267 -11.32 18.68 -40.78
CA ASP A 267 -11.01 18.87 -42.20
C ASP A 267 -12.27 19.43 -42.92
N PRO A 268 -12.17 20.54 -43.67
CA PRO A 268 -13.32 21.21 -44.28
C PRO A 268 -14.18 20.28 -45.15
N ASP A 269 -13.62 19.20 -45.69
CA ASP A 269 -14.36 18.20 -46.46
C ASP A 269 -15.24 17.29 -45.57
N VAL A 270 -14.84 17.03 -44.33
CA VAL A 270 -15.61 16.23 -43.35
C VAL A 270 -16.74 17.08 -42.75
N ALA A 271 -16.47 18.35 -42.46
CA ALA A 271 -17.49 19.30 -42.00
C ALA A 271 -18.62 19.49 -43.05
N ALA A 272 -18.25 19.56 -44.33
CA ALA A 272 -19.21 19.67 -45.43
C ALA A 272 -20.06 18.38 -45.61
N LEU A 273 -19.51 17.21 -45.30
CA LEU A 273 -20.23 15.94 -45.38
C LEU A 273 -21.30 15.81 -44.29
N PHE A 274 -21.00 16.23 -43.05
CA PHE A 274 -21.94 16.22 -41.92
C PHE A 274 -23.09 17.21 -42.12
N ALA A 275 -22.82 18.41 -42.65
CA ALA A 275 -23.84 19.41 -42.94
C ALA A 275 -24.86 18.93 -44.02
N ARG A 276 -24.41 18.15 -45.00
CA ARG A 276 -25.30 17.59 -46.04
C ARG A 276 -26.17 16.45 -45.52
N LEU A 277 -25.69 15.68 -44.54
CA LEU A 277 -26.46 14.60 -43.90
C LEU A 277 -27.55 15.12 -42.98
N GLN A 278 -27.31 16.24 -42.27
CA GLN A 278 -28.30 16.85 -41.39
C GLN A 278 -29.39 17.65 -42.12
N ALA A 279 -29.09 18.17 -43.32
CA ALA A 279 -30.08 18.90 -44.13
C ALA A 279 -31.05 17.98 -44.90
N SER A 280 -30.86 16.65 -44.84
CA SER A 280 -31.65 15.68 -45.60
C SER A 280 -32.47 14.73 -44.72
N ALA A 281 -32.63 15.04 -43.43
CA ALA A 281 -33.53 14.39 -42.47
C ALA A 281 -34.72 15.30 -42.12
#